data_AF-A0A0C2JAV9-F1
#
_entry.id   AF-A0A0C2JAV9-F1
#
_cell.length_a   1.000
_cell.length_b   1.000
_cell.length_c   1.000
_cell.angle_alpha   90.00
_cell.angle_beta   90.00
_cell.angle_gamma   90.00
#
_symmetry.space_group_name_H-M   'P 1'
#
loop_
_entity.id
_entity.type
_entity.pdbx_description
1 polymer ?
#
loop_
_entity_poly.entity_id
_entity_poly.type
_entity_poly.pdbx_seq_one_letter_code
_entity_poly.pdbx_strand_id
1 'polypeptide(L)'
;MSPNPGQRLVIYISQTVDGVLRTLDHLRGEKIDVCVKSSPMANFQDVAIPVAKSYLSDEELKEFFNSKHVASGHPFLDDLFHEMISRIRSGENPFNVTRYHMVDIVKKIVFQYQLAGEEIIDAFCHFQRASSVANKIPELVQTSYYALQPLVEKRPDGYFEFRKSRKSVNAVEAELVKSIKEIYSSEAFLGRPFLSNFISAVRNHEIDRLGELEYIIVRKIERTALSIEEDYRRPPLKSDMIIGEDNHLFERFAMAEWKFLDHKANERRLCYRVQITFTHVVLVSVTVTVFSLLCLALYLRKAPRASRFQKLAEDIQETEKLAIL
;
A
#
# COMPACT_ATOMS: atom_id res chain seq x y z
N MET A 1 -3.71 57.49 -17.59
CA MET A 1 -5.03 57.06 -17.07
C MET A 1 -4.80 56.43 -15.71
N SER A 2 -5.37 57.02 -14.65
CA SER A 2 -5.23 56.50 -13.29
C SER A 2 -6.21 55.34 -13.11
N PRO A 3 -5.79 54.16 -12.62
CA PRO A 3 -6.69 53.02 -12.48
C PRO A 3 -7.81 53.32 -11.50
N ASN A 4 -8.99 52.76 -11.79
CA ASN A 4 -10.23 52.99 -11.04
C ASN A 4 -10.04 52.56 -9.56
N PRO A 5 -10.65 53.22 -8.56
CA PRO A 5 -10.42 52.93 -7.14
C PRO A 5 -10.67 51.46 -6.77
N GLY A 6 -11.67 50.81 -7.38
CA GLY A 6 -11.92 49.38 -7.21
C GLY A 6 -10.84 48.47 -7.81
N GLN A 7 -10.15 48.90 -8.87
CA GLN A 7 -9.02 48.15 -9.44
C GLN A 7 -7.76 48.27 -8.57
N ARG A 8 -7.55 49.42 -7.91
CA ARG A 8 -6.43 49.60 -6.97
C ARG A 8 -6.58 48.70 -5.74
N LEU A 9 -7.79 48.55 -5.20
CA LEU A 9 -8.06 47.68 -4.06
C LEU A 9 -7.79 46.19 -4.41
N VAL A 10 -8.21 45.74 -5.60
CA VAL A 10 -7.98 44.36 -6.07
C VAL A 10 -6.51 44.06 -6.32
N ILE A 11 -5.75 45.01 -6.90
CA ILE A 11 -4.31 44.86 -7.13
C ILE A 11 -3.55 44.83 -5.79
N TYR A 12 -3.95 45.65 -4.83
CA TYR A 12 -3.30 45.73 -3.52
C TYR A 12 -3.56 44.50 -2.66
N ILE A 13 -4.83 44.04 -2.59
CA ILE A 13 -5.18 42.77 -1.91
C ILE A 13 -4.41 41.60 -2.53
N SER A 14 -4.25 41.59 -3.86
CA SER A 14 -3.46 40.55 -4.54
C SER A 14 -1.98 40.58 -4.18
N GLN A 15 -1.39 41.76 -3.91
CA GLN A 15 0.01 41.90 -3.51
C GLN A 15 0.22 41.45 -2.06
N THR A 16 -0.68 41.84 -1.15
CA THR A 16 -0.61 41.41 0.25
C THR A 16 -0.79 39.90 0.40
N VAL A 17 -1.77 39.30 -0.29
CA VAL A 17 -1.97 37.84 -0.32
C VAL A 17 -0.73 37.13 -0.86
N ASP A 18 -0.16 37.61 -1.97
CA ASP A 18 1.04 37.01 -2.57
C ASP A 18 2.25 37.10 -1.66
N GLY A 19 2.46 38.24 -0.98
CA GLY A 19 3.56 38.40 -0.04
C GLY A 19 3.42 37.49 1.19
N VAL A 20 2.21 37.34 1.73
CA VAL A 20 1.94 36.43 2.86
C VAL A 20 2.19 34.97 2.46
N LEU A 21 1.65 34.52 1.31
CA LEU A 21 1.82 33.14 0.87
C LEU A 21 3.29 32.81 0.55
N ARG A 22 4.06 33.76 -0.02
CA ARG A 22 5.51 33.59 -0.22
C ARG A 22 6.28 33.50 1.09
N THR A 23 5.88 34.30 2.09
CA THR A 23 6.47 34.23 3.43
C THR A 23 6.24 32.84 4.04
N LEU A 24 5.00 32.36 4.00
CA LEU A 24 4.64 31.04 4.52
C LEU A 24 5.35 29.90 3.77
N ASP A 25 5.46 30.00 2.45
CA ASP A 25 6.18 29.01 1.64
C ASP A 25 7.69 29.00 1.93
N HIS A 26 8.29 30.18 2.15
CA HIS A 26 9.68 30.31 2.56
C HIS A 26 9.94 29.66 3.92
N LEU A 27 9.13 30.00 4.93
CA LEU A 27 9.24 29.41 6.27
C LEU A 27 9.10 27.88 6.25
N ARG A 28 8.18 27.35 5.43
CA ARG A 28 8.06 25.91 5.19
C ARG A 28 9.35 25.32 4.61
N GLY A 29 9.96 25.99 3.63
CA GLY A 29 11.23 25.60 3.04
C GLY A 29 12.37 25.52 4.06
N GLU A 30 12.37 26.44 5.04
CA GLU A 30 13.30 26.45 6.18
C GLU A 30 12.92 25.46 7.30
N LYS A 31 11.84 24.68 7.12
CA LYS A 31 11.28 23.73 8.10
C LYS A 31 10.82 24.39 9.40
N ILE A 32 10.38 25.65 9.31
CA ILE A 32 9.79 26.39 10.41
C ILE A 32 8.27 26.15 10.37
N ASP A 33 7.74 25.53 11.43
CA ASP A 33 6.33 25.14 11.47
C ASP A 33 5.45 26.21 12.14
N VAL A 34 4.70 26.93 11.30
CA VAL A 34 3.76 27.97 11.72
C VAL A 34 2.45 27.36 12.25
N CYS A 35 2.13 26.11 11.90
CA CYS A 35 0.82 25.49 12.05
C CYS A 35 0.66 24.62 13.32
N VAL A 36 1.66 24.62 14.22
CA VAL A 36 1.72 23.80 15.45
C VAL A 36 0.92 24.37 16.62
N LYS A 37 0.78 25.71 16.72
CA LYS A 37 0.15 26.35 17.89
C LYS A 37 -1.38 26.42 17.74
N SER A 38 -2.08 26.45 18.88
CA SER A 38 -3.53 26.68 18.99
C SER A 38 -4.00 28.03 18.42
N SER A 39 -3.08 28.97 18.18
CA SER A 39 -3.29 30.16 17.36
C SER A 39 -2.17 30.24 16.31
N PRO A 40 -2.43 29.84 15.05
CA PRO A 40 -1.50 29.99 13.94
C PRO A 40 -1.09 31.45 13.72
N MET A 41 -1.99 32.40 13.95
CA MET A 41 -1.72 33.84 13.82
C MET A 41 -0.69 34.34 14.83
N ALA A 42 -0.80 33.96 16.11
CA ALA A 42 0.18 34.35 17.12
C ALA A 42 1.58 33.81 16.77
N ASN A 43 1.65 32.57 16.27
CA ASN A 43 2.90 31.97 15.84
C ASN A 43 3.47 32.65 14.57
N PHE A 44 2.61 33.04 13.65
CA PHE A 44 3.01 33.80 12.45
C PHE A 44 3.58 35.16 12.84
N GLN A 45 3.00 35.86 13.82
CA GLN A 45 3.56 37.13 14.32
C GLN A 45 4.97 36.95 14.91
N ASP A 46 5.15 35.93 15.73
CA ASP A 46 6.43 35.67 16.40
C ASP A 46 7.57 35.34 15.42
N VAL A 47 7.26 34.62 14.33
CA VAL A 47 8.27 33.95 13.50
C VAL A 47 8.34 34.49 12.08
N ALA A 48 7.24 34.98 11.52
CA ALA A 48 7.15 35.37 10.13
C ALA A 48 7.42 36.85 9.87
N ILE A 49 7.25 37.75 10.84
CA ILE A 49 7.41 39.21 10.62
C ILE A 49 8.77 39.58 10.01
N PRO A 50 9.93 39.05 10.48
CA PRO A 50 11.22 39.36 9.87
C PRO A 50 11.32 38.95 8.40
N VAL A 51 10.74 37.81 8.04
CA VAL A 51 10.70 37.29 6.66
C VAL A 51 9.67 38.07 5.83
N ALA A 52 8.51 38.35 6.40
CA ALA A 52 7.42 39.05 5.73
C ALA A 52 7.81 40.46 5.30
N LYS A 53 8.67 41.15 6.07
CA LYS A 53 9.24 42.45 5.70
C LYS A 53 10.08 42.44 4.42
N SER A 54 10.52 41.27 3.94
CA SER A 54 11.18 41.15 2.64
C SER A 54 10.20 41.10 1.46
N TYR A 55 8.92 40.86 1.74
CA TYR A 55 7.86 40.70 0.73
C TYR A 55 6.74 41.75 0.84
N LEU A 56 6.58 42.39 2.00
CA LEU A 56 5.48 43.29 2.35
C LEU A 56 6.00 44.57 3.03
N SER A 57 5.32 45.69 2.78
CA SER A 57 5.54 46.94 3.50
C SER A 57 4.95 46.91 4.91
N ASP A 58 5.37 47.84 5.78
CA ASP A 58 4.82 47.95 7.13
C ASP A 58 3.32 48.31 7.11
N GLU A 59 2.85 49.06 6.10
CA GLU A 59 1.43 49.33 5.89
C GLU A 59 0.64 48.08 5.50
N GLU A 60 1.16 47.27 4.57
CA GLU A 60 0.54 46.00 4.14
C GLU A 60 0.44 45.01 5.30
N LEU A 61 1.48 44.90 6.11
CA LEU A 61 1.48 44.07 7.33
C LEU A 61 0.44 44.56 8.33
N LYS A 62 0.39 45.87 8.56
CA LYS A 62 -0.58 46.47 9.50
C LYS A 62 -2.01 46.25 9.03
N GLU A 63 -2.28 46.32 7.73
CA GLU A 63 -3.60 46.05 7.16
C GLU A 63 -3.97 44.57 7.27
N PHE A 64 -3.05 43.66 6.98
CA PHE A 64 -3.24 42.22 7.15
C PHE A 64 -3.65 41.86 8.58
N PHE A 65 -2.95 42.39 9.59
CA PHE A 65 -3.26 42.14 11.00
C PHE A 65 -4.53 42.85 11.50
N ASN A 66 -4.96 43.93 10.84
CA ASN A 66 -6.16 44.67 11.23
C ASN A 66 -7.44 44.14 10.56
N SER A 67 -7.33 43.22 9.60
CA SER A 67 -8.50 42.59 8.98
C SER A 67 -9.27 41.78 10.03
N LYS A 68 -10.53 42.17 10.29
CA LYS A 68 -11.37 41.52 11.30
C LYS A 68 -11.72 40.11 10.86
N HIS A 69 -11.32 39.13 11.65
CA HIS A 69 -11.74 37.75 11.55
C HIS A 69 -13.26 37.65 11.73
N VAL A 70 -13.99 37.18 10.71
CA VAL A 70 -15.40 36.81 10.86
C VAL A 70 -15.40 35.33 11.21
N ALA A 71 -15.48 35.02 12.50
CA ALA A 71 -15.53 33.65 13.01
C ALA A 71 -16.83 32.96 12.55
N SER A 72 -16.88 32.48 11.31
CA SER A 72 -18.01 31.72 10.77
C SER A 72 -17.52 30.48 10.03
N GLY A 73 -17.07 29.49 10.80
CA GLY A 73 -16.70 28.16 10.28
C GLY A 73 -15.60 28.19 9.22
N HIS A 74 -15.44 27.07 8.52
CA HIS A 74 -14.41 26.89 7.50
C HIS A 74 -15.04 26.50 6.15
N PRO A 75 -15.83 27.39 5.51
CA PRO A 75 -16.59 27.06 4.29
C PRO A 75 -15.71 26.77 3.07
N PHE A 76 -14.41 27.10 3.15
CA PHE A 76 -13.43 26.91 2.09
C PHE A 76 -12.77 25.52 2.08
N LEU A 77 -12.90 24.72 3.15
CA LEU A 77 -12.18 23.45 3.30
C LEU A 77 -12.60 22.40 2.27
N ASP A 78 -13.90 22.30 2.01
CA ASP A 78 -14.44 21.36 1.02
C ASP A 78 -13.80 21.60 -0.37
N ASP A 79 -13.73 22.86 -0.78
CA ASP A 79 -13.15 23.26 -2.08
C ASP A 79 -11.63 23.17 -2.09
N LEU A 80 -10.96 23.46 -0.97
CA LEU A 80 -9.52 23.26 -0.79
C LEU A 80 -9.15 21.79 -1.04
N PHE A 81 -9.85 20.86 -0.39
CA PHE A 81 -9.62 19.43 -0.59
C PHE A 81 -10.07 18.95 -1.96
N HIS A 82 -11.17 19.49 -2.49
CA HIS A 82 -11.60 19.17 -3.84
C HIS A 82 -10.54 19.52 -4.88
N GLU A 83 -9.90 20.69 -4.76
CA GLU A 83 -8.84 21.12 -5.67
C GLU A 83 -7.61 20.20 -5.58
N MET A 84 -7.18 19.86 -4.36
CA MET A 84 -6.09 18.90 -4.14
C MET A 84 -6.40 17.55 -4.78
N ILE A 85 -7.58 17.00 -4.51
CA ILE A 85 -8.04 15.71 -5.05
C ILE A 85 -8.12 15.76 -6.58
N SER A 86 -8.67 16.83 -7.13
CA SER A 86 -8.86 17.03 -8.57
C SER A 86 -7.53 17.00 -9.32
N ARG A 87 -6.51 17.70 -8.82
CA ARG A 87 -5.17 17.72 -9.41
C ARG A 87 -4.50 16.35 -9.36
N ILE A 88 -4.56 15.68 -8.22
CA ILE A 88 -4.05 14.31 -8.09
C ILE A 88 -4.75 13.40 -9.11
N ARG A 89 -6.08 13.42 -9.16
CA ARG A 89 -6.85 12.62 -10.14
C ARG A 89 -6.53 12.95 -11.60
N SER A 90 -6.13 14.19 -11.88
CA SER A 90 -5.76 14.65 -13.22
C SER A 90 -4.37 14.19 -13.67
N GLY A 91 -3.63 13.49 -12.81
CA GLY A 91 -2.31 12.96 -13.15
C GLY A 91 -1.14 13.66 -12.45
N GLU A 92 -1.39 14.62 -11.57
CA GLU A 92 -0.32 15.24 -10.78
C GLU A 92 0.10 14.33 -9.62
N ASN A 93 1.41 14.15 -9.44
CA ASN A 93 1.94 13.41 -8.30
C ASN A 93 1.56 14.13 -6.97
N PRO A 94 1.06 13.43 -5.93
CA PRO A 94 0.71 14.03 -4.63
C PRO A 94 1.84 14.86 -4.00
N PHE A 95 3.09 14.40 -4.11
CA PHE A 95 4.27 15.17 -3.71
C PHE A 95 4.39 16.51 -4.46
N ASN A 96 4.11 16.52 -5.76
CA ASN A 96 4.16 17.74 -6.55
C ASN A 96 3.01 18.70 -6.20
N VAL A 97 1.81 18.17 -5.99
CA VAL A 97 0.65 18.95 -5.54
C VAL A 97 0.96 19.62 -4.21
N THR A 98 1.49 18.86 -3.25
CA THR A 98 1.79 19.36 -1.90
C THR A 98 3.02 20.28 -1.86
N ARG A 99 4.03 20.05 -2.71
CA ARG A 99 5.27 20.83 -2.72
C ARG A 99 5.19 22.07 -3.59
N TYR A 100 4.75 21.94 -4.84
CA TYR A 100 4.86 22.98 -5.86
C TYR A 100 3.55 23.75 -6.10
N HIS A 101 2.39 23.10 -5.90
CA HIS A 101 1.09 23.72 -6.18
C HIS A 101 0.34 24.21 -4.95
N MET A 102 0.90 24.03 -3.75
CA MET A 102 0.30 24.52 -2.51
C MET A 102 -0.06 26.01 -2.59
N VAL A 103 0.90 26.86 -2.96
CA VAL A 103 0.68 28.31 -3.04
C VAL A 103 -0.43 28.63 -4.04
N ASP A 104 -0.43 28.00 -5.21
CA ASP A 104 -1.44 28.23 -6.26
C ASP A 104 -2.84 27.80 -5.81
N ILE A 105 -2.94 26.64 -5.15
CA ILE A 105 -4.21 26.09 -4.64
C ILE A 105 -4.75 26.98 -3.53
N VAL A 106 -3.92 27.32 -2.52
CA VAL A 106 -4.34 28.21 -1.42
C VAL A 106 -4.72 29.58 -1.97
N LYS A 107 -3.94 30.13 -2.91
CA LYS A 107 -4.26 31.41 -3.58
C LYS A 107 -5.62 31.35 -4.29
N LYS A 108 -5.90 30.28 -5.03
CA LYS A 108 -7.21 30.06 -5.67
C LYS A 108 -8.35 30.11 -4.66
N ILE A 109 -8.19 29.41 -3.52
CA ILE A 109 -9.19 29.38 -2.45
C ILE A 109 -9.36 30.75 -1.79
N VAL A 110 -8.26 31.45 -1.51
CA VAL A 110 -8.28 32.81 -0.95
C VAL A 110 -9.07 33.77 -1.83
N PHE A 111 -8.86 33.75 -3.15
CA PHE A 111 -9.63 34.60 -4.07
C PHE A 111 -11.10 34.20 -4.19
N GLN A 112 -11.39 32.90 -4.25
CA GLN A 112 -12.76 32.41 -4.41
C GLN A 112 -13.63 32.78 -3.20
N TYR A 113 -13.07 32.70 -1.99
CA TYR A 113 -13.79 32.96 -0.73
C TYR A 113 -13.51 34.34 -0.14
N GLN A 114 -12.68 35.16 -0.79
CA GLN A 114 -12.25 36.48 -0.31
C GLN A 114 -11.65 36.44 1.11
N LEU A 115 -10.85 35.40 1.39
CA LEU A 115 -10.24 35.19 2.70
C LEU A 115 -9.28 36.33 3.04
N ALA A 116 -9.28 36.76 4.30
CA ALA A 116 -8.40 37.83 4.79
C ALA A 116 -7.73 37.47 6.12
N GLY A 117 -6.56 38.06 6.37
CA GLY A 117 -5.85 37.93 7.64
C GLY A 117 -5.60 36.48 8.04
N GLU A 118 -6.16 36.10 9.19
CA GLU A 118 -6.00 34.77 9.78
C GLU A 118 -6.57 33.64 8.91
N GLU A 119 -7.61 33.90 8.12
CA GLU A 119 -8.21 32.87 7.26
C GLU A 119 -7.24 32.39 6.15
N ILE A 120 -6.31 33.26 5.73
CA ILE A 120 -5.27 32.90 4.75
C ILE A 120 -4.27 31.92 5.39
N ILE A 121 -3.87 32.20 6.64
CA ILE A 121 -2.94 31.34 7.40
C ILE A 121 -3.63 30.01 7.72
N ASP A 122 -4.91 30.06 8.07
CA ASP A 122 -5.71 28.90 8.38
C ASP A 122 -5.91 27.96 7.18
N ALA A 123 -6.26 28.51 6.01
CA ALA A 123 -6.32 27.75 4.76
C ALA A 123 -4.98 27.09 4.41
N PHE A 124 -3.87 27.80 4.60
CA PHE A 124 -2.53 27.27 4.41
C PHE A 124 -2.23 26.12 5.39
N CYS A 125 -2.57 26.27 6.67
CA CYS A 125 -2.33 25.26 7.69
C CYS A 125 -3.19 24.00 7.48
N HIS A 126 -4.45 24.15 7.08
CA HIS A 126 -5.28 23.00 6.71
C HIS A 126 -4.73 22.25 5.49
N PHE A 127 -4.23 22.96 4.47
CA PHE A 127 -3.54 22.33 3.34
C PHE A 127 -2.30 21.56 3.80
N GLN A 128 -1.46 22.14 4.65
CA GLN A 128 -0.25 21.46 5.17
C GLN A 128 -0.61 20.21 5.98
N ARG A 129 -1.63 20.28 6.83
CA ARG A 129 -2.12 19.14 7.61
C ARG A 129 -2.62 18.01 6.70
N ALA A 130 -3.39 18.33 5.66
CA ALA A 130 -3.82 17.32 4.69
C ALA A 130 -2.66 16.76 3.84
N SER A 131 -1.66 17.58 3.53
CA SER A 131 -0.42 17.14 2.88
C SER A 131 0.35 16.13 3.74
N SER A 132 0.41 16.35 5.06
CA SER A 132 1.00 15.39 6.00
C SER A 132 0.27 14.04 5.97
N VAL A 133 -1.07 14.08 5.90
CA VAL A 133 -1.89 12.87 5.79
C VAL A 133 -1.66 12.15 4.46
N ALA A 134 -1.52 12.89 3.35
CA ALA A 134 -1.21 12.34 2.04
C ALA A 134 0.05 11.47 2.09
N ASN A 135 1.09 11.95 2.78
CA ASN A 135 2.37 11.26 2.92
C ASN A 135 2.28 10.05 3.88
N LYS A 136 1.39 10.07 4.87
CA LYS A 136 1.20 8.95 5.82
C LYS A 136 0.50 7.74 5.19
N ILE A 137 -0.38 7.95 4.21
CA ILE A 137 -1.17 6.86 3.59
C ILE A 137 -0.25 5.81 2.91
N PRO A 138 0.70 6.18 2.03
CA PRO A 138 1.67 5.24 1.46
C PRO A 138 2.52 4.54 2.52
N GLU A 139 2.95 5.27 3.55
CA GLU A 139 3.74 4.72 4.66
C GLU A 139 2.94 3.65 5.43
N LEU A 140 1.65 3.88 5.69
CA LEU A 140 0.75 2.91 6.30
C LEU A 140 0.58 1.66 5.43
N VAL A 141 0.46 1.83 4.11
CA VAL A 141 0.38 0.71 3.16
C VAL A 141 1.67 -0.11 3.20
N GLN A 142 2.82 0.55 3.09
CA GLN A 142 4.13 -0.10 3.06
C GLN A 142 4.45 -0.82 4.38
N THR A 143 4.18 -0.18 5.53
CA THR A 143 4.42 -0.78 6.85
C THR A 143 3.54 -2.01 7.06
N SER A 144 2.26 -1.93 6.66
CA SER A 144 1.34 -3.06 6.74
C SER A 144 1.75 -4.19 5.79
N TYR A 145 2.26 -3.84 4.61
CA TYR A 145 2.77 -4.82 3.64
C TYR A 145 3.94 -5.60 4.23
N TYR A 146 4.96 -4.91 4.76
CA TYR A 146 6.11 -5.59 5.38
C TYR A 146 5.74 -6.41 6.61
N ALA A 147 4.72 -6.00 7.36
CA ALA A 147 4.23 -6.79 8.49
C ALA A 147 3.55 -8.10 8.04
N LEU A 148 2.90 -8.11 6.87
CA LEU A 148 2.16 -9.25 6.33
C LEU A 148 2.98 -10.11 5.35
N GLN A 149 4.00 -9.54 4.71
CA GLN A 149 4.84 -10.22 3.72
C GLN A 149 5.46 -11.54 4.24
N PRO A 150 6.04 -11.62 5.46
CA PRO A 150 6.59 -12.86 5.99
C PRO A 150 5.54 -13.97 6.13
N LEU A 151 4.26 -13.62 6.32
CA LEU A 151 3.17 -14.59 6.42
C LEU A 151 2.84 -15.19 5.05
N VAL A 152 2.89 -14.37 4.00
CA VAL A 152 2.70 -14.79 2.60
C VAL A 152 3.87 -15.64 2.12
N GLU A 153 5.10 -15.28 2.49
CA GLU A 153 6.32 -15.98 2.07
C GLU A 153 6.53 -17.32 2.79
N LYS A 154 6.29 -17.36 4.11
CA LYS A 154 6.56 -18.56 4.93
C LYS A 154 5.59 -19.72 4.63
N ARG A 155 4.40 -19.43 4.08
CA ARG A 155 3.35 -20.42 3.73
C ARG A 155 3.04 -21.37 4.88
N PRO A 156 2.36 -20.91 5.93
CA PRO A 156 2.10 -21.70 7.12
C PRO A 156 1.39 -23.02 6.77
N ASP A 157 2.04 -24.16 7.02
CA ASP A 157 1.58 -25.48 6.59
C ASP A 157 0.94 -26.32 7.72
N GLY A 158 0.83 -25.73 8.92
CA GLY A 158 0.23 -26.35 10.11
C GLY A 158 -0.81 -25.47 10.82
N TYR A 159 -1.74 -26.12 11.53
CA TYR A 159 -2.83 -25.47 12.28
C TYR A 159 -2.34 -24.39 13.27
N PHE A 160 -1.23 -24.63 13.96
CA PHE A 160 -0.64 -23.67 14.90
C PHE A 160 -0.07 -22.44 14.20
N GLU A 161 0.59 -22.64 13.05
CA GLU A 161 1.12 -21.53 12.26
C GLU A 161 -0.02 -20.70 11.67
N PHE A 162 -1.08 -21.35 11.17
CA PHE A 162 -2.31 -20.69 10.73
C PHE A 162 -2.93 -19.81 11.82
N ARG A 163 -3.07 -20.34 13.05
CA ARG A 163 -3.60 -19.58 14.19
C ARG A 163 -2.71 -18.40 14.57
N LYS A 164 -1.38 -18.53 14.41
CA LYS A 164 -0.41 -17.45 14.66
C LYS A 164 -0.53 -16.36 13.59
N SER A 165 -0.58 -16.74 12.31
CA SER A 165 -0.75 -15.80 11.19
C SER A 165 -2.07 -15.04 11.30
N ARG A 166 -3.15 -15.71 11.72
CA ARG A 166 -4.45 -15.06 12.02
C ARG A 166 -4.32 -13.96 13.07
N LYS A 167 -3.62 -14.22 14.18
CA LYS A 167 -3.40 -13.20 15.21
C LYS A 167 -2.58 -12.01 14.69
N SER A 168 -1.58 -12.26 13.85
CA SER A 168 -0.76 -11.21 13.24
C SER A 168 -1.57 -10.33 12.27
N VAL A 169 -2.40 -10.93 11.41
CA VAL A 169 -3.29 -10.19 10.51
C VAL A 169 -4.23 -9.27 11.29
N ASN A 170 -4.87 -9.79 12.35
CA ASN A 170 -5.77 -9.00 13.17
C ASN A 170 -5.06 -7.85 13.91
N ALA A 171 -3.80 -8.04 14.30
CA ALA A 171 -3.01 -6.99 14.93
C ALA A 171 -2.68 -5.85 13.95
N VAL A 172 -2.30 -6.18 12.71
CA VAL A 172 -2.07 -5.20 11.64
C VAL A 172 -3.36 -4.45 11.31
N GLU A 173 -4.48 -5.16 11.23
CA GLU A 173 -5.80 -4.57 11.00
C GLU A 173 -6.19 -3.59 12.11
N ALA A 174 -6.00 -3.95 13.38
CA ALA A 174 -6.31 -3.08 14.51
C ALA A 174 -5.47 -1.79 14.48
N GLU A 175 -4.18 -1.90 14.15
CA GLU A 175 -3.29 -0.74 14.04
C GLU A 175 -3.69 0.16 12.86
N LEU A 176 -4.00 -0.42 11.69
CA LEU A 176 -4.51 0.33 10.54
C LEU A 176 -5.77 1.14 10.90
N VAL A 177 -6.74 0.51 11.55
CA VAL A 177 -7.98 1.17 11.97
C VAL A 177 -7.68 2.31 12.95
N LYS A 178 -6.78 2.08 13.90
CA LYS A 178 -6.38 3.10 14.86
C LYS A 178 -5.73 4.30 14.17
N SER A 179 -4.76 4.09 13.28
CA SER A 179 -4.08 5.18 12.55
C SER A 179 -5.04 5.99 11.69
N ILE A 180 -6.02 5.36 11.03
CA ILE A 180 -7.03 6.07 10.22
C ILE A 180 -7.95 6.91 11.14
N LYS A 181 -8.36 6.37 12.29
CA LYS A 181 -9.16 7.11 13.27
C LYS A 181 -8.41 8.33 13.81
N GLU A 182 -7.11 8.20 14.08
CA GLU A 182 -6.27 9.32 14.52
C GLU A 182 -6.17 10.41 13.45
N ILE A 183 -6.11 10.04 12.16
CA ILE A 183 -6.15 10.99 11.04
C ILE A 183 -7.48 11.74 11.00
N TYR A 184 -8.63 11.07 11.14
CA TYR A 184 -9.94 11.74 11.18
C TYR A 184 -10.14 12.60 12.43
N SER A 185 -9.58 12.17 13.55
CA SER A 185 -9.66 12.92 14.80
C SER A 185 -8.72 14.13 14.82
N SER A 186 -7.83 14.24 13.83
CA SER A 186 -7.00 15.42 13.67
C SER A 186 -7.82 16.59 13.13
N GLU A 187 -7.46 17.81 13.52
CA GLU A 187 -8.01 19.05 12.94
C GLU A 187 -7.72 19.18 11.43
N ALA A 188 -7.05 18.22 10.78
CA ALA A 188 -6.79 18.27 9.35
C ALA A 188 -8.07 18.23 8.51
N PHE A 189 -9.11 17.53 8.95
CA PHE A 189 -10.37 17.36 8.23
C PHE A 189 -11.54 17.85 9.08
N LEU A 190 -11.67 19.17 9.22
CA LEU A 190 -12.84 19.79 9.86
C LEU A 190 -13.99 19.88 8.87
N GLY A 191 -15.04 19.09 9.11
CA GLY A 191 -16.25 19.13 8.29
C GLY A 191 -16.17 18.22 7.07
N ARG A 192 -17.26 17.47 6.89
CA ARG A 192 -17.57 16.49 5.85
C ARG A 192 -16.48 15.49 5.43
N PRO A 193 -16.88 14.30 5.00
CA PRO A 193 -15.89 13.26 4.77
C PRO A 193 -15.28 13.32 3.36
N PHE A 194 -14.00 13.70 3.31
CA PHE A 194 -13.17 13.76 2.09
C PHE A 194 -11.97 12.81 2.12
N LEU A 195 -11.63 12.23 3.27
CA LEU A 195 -10.41 11.44 3.41
C LEU A 195 -10.50 10.14 2.60
N SER A 196 -11.66 9.50 2.47
CA SER A 196 -11.82 8.33 1.58
C SER A 196 -11.51 8.68 0.11
N ASN A 197 -12.04 9.80 -0.36
CA ASN A 197 -11.81 10.32 -1.70
C ASN A 197 -10.34 10.74 -1.92
N PHE A 198 -9.73 11.31 -0.88
CA PHE A 198 -8.32 11.70 -0.88
C PHE A 198 -7.39 10.49 -0.93
N ILE A 199 -7.62 9.47 -0.10
CA ILE A 199 -6.92 8.18 -0.11
C ILE A 199 -7.01 7.54 -1.50
N SER A 200 -8.22 7.49 -2.07
CA SER A 200 -8.44 6.92 -3.40
C SER A 200 -7.66 7.67 -4.49
N ALA A 201 -7.55 9.00 -4.39
CA ALA A 201 -6.75 9.79 -5.33
C ALA A 201 -5.25 9.52 -5.19
N VAL A 202 -4.73 9.53 -3.95
CA VAL A 202 -3.30 9.25 -3.66
C VAL A 202 -2.90 7.84 -4.13
N ARG A 203 -3.77 6.86 -3.90
CA ARG A 203 -3.57 5.48 -4.35
C ARG A 203 -3.25 5.38 -5.84
N ASN A 204 -4.06 5.99 -6.70
CA ASN A 204 -3.93 5.85 -8.15
C ASN A 204 -2.62 6.44 -8.71
N HIS A 205 -1.80 7.09 -7.88
CA HIS A 205 -0.52 7.66 -8.28
C HIS A 205 0.67 6.91 -7.74
N GLU A 206 0.68 6.71 -6.43
CA GLU A 206 1.86 6.18 -5.74
C GLU A 206 1.81 4.66 -5.60
N ILE A 207 0.65 4.09 -5.91
CA ILE A 207 0.28 2.74 -5.50
C ILE A 207 -0.33 1.95 -6.70
N ASP A 208 0.07 2.29 -7.93
CA ASP A 208 -0.52 1.75 -9.17
C ASP A 208 0.13 0.45 -9.67
N ARG A 209 1.14 -0.07 -8.95
CA ARG A 209 1.89 -1.29 -9.33
C ARG A 209 1.94 -2.34 -8.24
N LEU A 210 0.82 -2.52 -7.57
CA LEU A 210 0.76 -3.38 -6.41
C LEU A 210 0.60 -4.86 -6.72
N GLY A 211 1.23 -5.69 -5.89
CA GLY A 211 0.83 -7.08 -5.72
C GLY A 211 -0.53 -7.20 -5.03
N GLU A 212 -1.14 -8.38 -5.08
CA GLU A 212 -2.45 -8.66 -4.47
C GLU A 212 -2.54 -8.26 -2.98
N LEU A 213 -1.47 -8.49 -2.21
CA LEU A 213 -1.41 -8.12 -0.78
C LEU A 213 -1.55 -6.62 -0.54
N GLU A 214 -0.85 -5.79 -1.31
CA GLU A 214 -0.92 -4.34 -1.14
C GLU A 214 -2.29 -3.81 -1.59
N TYR A 215 -2.89 -4.40 -2.63
CA TYR A 215 -4.25 -4.06 -3.06
C TYR A 215 -5.28 -4.33 -1.93
N ILE A 216 -5.12 -5.46 -1.22
CA ILE A 216 -5.97 -5.81 -0.07
C ILE A 216 -5.81 -4.80 1.08
N ILE A 217 -4.57 -4.38 1.38
CA ILE A 217 -4.28 -3.37 2.41
C ILE A 217 -4.96 -2.04 2.06
N VAL A 218 -4.77 -1.56 0.84
CA VAL A 218 -5.38 -0.32 0.36
C VAL A 218 -6.90 -0.38 0.43
N ARG A 219 -7.53 -1.48 -0.02
CA ARG A 219 -8.98 -1.69 0.10
C ARG A 219 -9.46 -1.62 1.54
N LYS A 220 -8.69 -2.15 2.50
CA LYS A 220 -9.04 -2.07 3.92
C LYS A 220 -8.96 -0.63 4.42
N ILE A 221 -7.94 0.13 4.01
CA ILE A 221 -7.80 1.55 4.35
C ILE A 221 -8.99 2.35 3.80
N GLU A 222 -9.32 2.20 2.50
CA GLU A 222 -10.45 2.87 1.85
C GLU A 222 -11.79 2.57 2.55
N ARG A 223 -12.07 1.30 2.85
CA ARG A 223 -13.32 0.90 3.54
C ARG A 223 -13.39 1.40 4.96
N THR A 224 -12.29 1.34 5.70
CA THR A 224 -12.23 1.83 7.08
C THR A 224 -12.46 3.34 7.09
N ALA A 225 -11.85 4.07 6.15
CA ALA A 225 -12.11 5.49 5.98
C ALA A 225 -13.61 5.72 5.71
N LEU A 226 -14.17 5.15 4.65
CA LEU A 226 -15.59 5.27 4.30
C LEU A 226 -16.55 4.96 5.45
N SER A 227 -16.26 3.91 6.23
CA SER A 227 -17.04 3.56 7.41
C SER A 227 -16.99 4.66 8.48
N ILE A 228 -15.81 5.17 8.80
CA ILE A 228 -15.68 6.30 9.74
C ILE A 228 -16.44 7.54 9.21
N GLU A 229 -16.37 7.79 7.90
CA GLU A 229 -17.10 8.88 7.25
C GLU A 229 -18.62 8.79 7.40
N GLU A 230 -19.17 7.59 7.24
CA GLU A 230 -20.59 7.31 7.41
C GLU A 230 -21.02 7.54 8.86
N ASP A 231 -20.21 7.12 9.84
CA ASP A 231 -20.44 7.29 11.27
C ASP A 231 -20.46 8.78 11.66
N TYR A 232 -19.54 9.58 11.11
CA TYR A 232 -19.53 11.02 11.34
C TYR A 232 -20.76 11.73 10.73
N ARG A 233 -21.24 11.28 9.56
CA ARG A 233 -22.44 11.85 8.92
C ARG A 233 -23.74 11.44 9.63
N ARG A 234 -23.79 10.25 10.20
CA ARG A 234 -24.96 9.67 10.87
C ARG A 234 -24.51 8.88 12.10
N PRO A 235 -24.24 9.55 13.23
CA PRO A 235 -23.82 8.85 14.44
C PRO A 235 -24.89 7.83 14.83
N PRO A 236 -24.57 6.52 14.88
CA PRO A 236 -25.55 5.51 15.23
C PRO A 236 -26.04 5.72 16.67
N LEU A 237 -27.30 5.41 16.94
CA LEU A 237 -27.93 5.50 18.27
C LEU A 237 -27.24 4.63 19.35
N LYS A 238 -26.31 3.76 18.97
CA LYS A 238 -25.36 3.02 19.82
C LYS A 238 -24.03 2.85 19.07
N SER A 239 -22.93 3.35 19.64
CA SER A 239 -21.62 3.56 18.98
C SER A 239 -20.76 2.32 18.74
N ASP A 240 -21.23 1.11 19.02
CA ASP A 240 -20.35 -0.07 19.10
C ASP A 240 -20.38 -0.98 17.86
N MET A 241 -21.17 -0.64 16.83
CA MET A 241 -21.63 -1.66 15.88
C MET A 241 -21.05 -1.64 14.46
N ILE A 242 -20.00 -0.86 14.18
CA ILE A 242 -19.59 -0.64 12.77
C ILE A 242 -18.32 -1.40 12.37
N ILE A 243 -17.63 -1.99 13.36
CA ILE A 243 -16.52 -2.91 13.09
C ILE A 243 -17.03 -4.36 12.89
N GLY A 244 -18.31 -4.66 13.16
CA GLY A 244 -18.78 -6.05 13.33
C GLY A 244 -18.84 -6.94 12.07
N GLU A 245 -19.29 -6.43 10.92
CA GLU A 245 -19.74 -7.32 9.82
C GLU A 245 -18.77 -7.43 8.63
N ASP A 246 -17.82 -6.50 8.47
CA ASP A 246 -16.81 -6.55 7.40
C ASP A 246 -15.45 -7.16 7.85
N ASN A 247 -15.33 -7.51 9.13
CA ASN A 247 -14.11 -8.01 9.79
C ASN A 247 -13.51 -9.27 9.18
N HIS A 248 -14.30 -10.07 8.49
CA HIS A 248 -13.79 -11.30 7.90
C HIS A 248 -13.30 -11.12 6.47
N LEU A 249 -13.44 -9.96 5.81
CA LEU A 249 -12.98 -9.82 4.43
C LEU A 249 -11.45 -9.66 4.36
N PHE A 250 -10.85 -8.82 5.21
CA PHE A 250 -9.38 -8.68 5.27
C PHE A 250 -8.72 -10.00 5.69
N GLU A 251 -9.28 -10.63 6.72
CA GLU A 251 -8.89 -11.95 7.18
C GLU A 251 -9.11 -13.02 6.10
N ARG A 252 -10.32 -13.18 5.55
CA ARG A 252 -10.63 -14.21 4.54
C ARG A 252 -9.88 -14.02 3.24
N PHE A 253 -9.56 -12.79 2.82
CA PHE A 253 -8.82 -12.53 1.59
C PHE A 253 -7.32 -12.76 1.76
N ALA A 254 -6.71 -12.29 2.86
CA ALA A 254 -5.34 -12.69 3.21
C ALA A 254 -5.24 -14.23 3.26
N MET A 255 -6.23 -14.89 3.86
CA MET A 255 -6.31 -16.35 3.94
C MET A 255 -6.68 -17.03 2.61
N ALA A 256 -7.38 -16.36 1.69
CA ALA A 256 -7.78 -16.89 0.38
C ALA A 256 -6.64 -16.84 -0.63
N GLU A 257 -5.85 -15.76 -0.62
CA GLU A 257 -4.57 -15.70 -1.33
C GLU A 257 -3.64 -16.83 -0.85
N TRP A 258 -3.67 -17.13 0.45
CA TRP A 258 -2.97 -18.30 1.01
C TRP A 258 -3.52 -19.63 0.49
N LYS A 259 -4.85 -19.84 0.44
CA LYS A 259 -5.44 -21.06 -0.14
C LYS A 259 -5.12 -21.22 -1.62
N PHE A 260 -5.11 -20.13 -2.38
CA PHE A 260 -4.76 -20.13 -3.80
C PHE A 260 -3.28 -20.49 -4.03
N LEU A 261 -2.38 -19.91 -3.22
CA LEU A 261 -0.95 -20.22 -3.26
C LEU A 261 -0.63 -21.63 -2.73
N ASP A 262 -1.35 -22.12 -1.72
CA ASP A 262 -1.25 -23.49 -1.20
C ASP A 262 -1.75 -24.52 -2.22
N HIS A 263 -2.87 -24.25 -2.91
CA HIS A 263 -3.36 -25.12 -3.99
C HIS A 263 -2.32 -25.24 -5.12
N LYS A 264 -1.75 -24.11 -5.57
CA LYS A 264 -0.70 -24.08 -6.60
C LYS A 264 0.61 -24.76 -6.15
N ALA A 265 0.93 -24.70 -4.85
CA ALA A 265 2.07 -25.41 -4.28
C ALA A 265 1.81 -26.93 -4.17
N ASN A 266 0.58 -27.32 -3.82
CA ASN A 266 0.15 -28.71 -3.76
C ASN A 266 0.08 -29.36 -5.14
N GLU A 267 -0.39 -28.65 -6.18
CA GLU A 267 -0.30 -29.10 -7.57
C GLU A 267 1.15 -29.33 -8.00
N ARG A 268 2.07 -28.41 -7.67
CA ARG A 268 3.50 -28.59 -7.94
C ARG A 268 4.08 -29.79 -7.18
N ARG A 269 3.75 -29.97 -5.90
CA ARG A 269 4.17 -31.15 -5.11
C ARG A 269 3.64 -32.45 -5.70
N LEU A 270 2.40 -32.45 -6.21
CA LEU A 270 1.81 -33.62 -6.87
C LEU A 270 2.59 -33.96 -8.15
N CYS A 271 2.88 -32.95 -8.99
CA CYS A 271 3.72 -33.11 -10.18
C CYS A 271 5.12 -33.65 -9.84
N TYR A 272 5.78 -33.09 -8.83
CA TYR A 272 7.09 -33.58 -8.39
C TYR A 272 7.03 -35.03 -7.87
N ARG A 273 6.01 -35.40 -7.08
CA ARG A 273 5.83 -36.80 -6.65
C ARG A 273 5.62 -37.73 -7.83
N VAL A 274 4.74 -37.38 -8.75
CA VAL A 274 4.50 -38.18 -9.97
C VAL A 274 5.78 -38.34 -10.77
N GLN A 275 6.58 -37.28 -10.92
CA GLN A 275 7.85 -37.32 -11.63
C GLN A 275 8.91 -38.18 -10.93
N ILE A 276 9.00 -38.12 -9.59
CA ILE A 276 9.89 -38.98 -8.80
C ILE A 276 9.47 -40.45 -8.90
N THR A 277 8.18 -40.75 -8.75
CA THR A 277 7.64 -42.10 -8.87
C THR A 277 7.86 -42.65 -10.28
N PHE A 278 7.61 -41.85 -11.32
CA PHE A 278 7.89 -42.23 -12.70
C PHE A 278 9.38 -42.54 -12.92
N THR A 279 10.26 -41.67 -12.42
CA THR A 279 11.72 -41.87 -12.50
C THR A 279 12.15 -43.16 -11.78
N HIS A 280 11.60 -43.45 -10.60
CA HIS A 280 11.87 -44.70 -9.87
C HIS A 280 11.39 -45.94 -10.64
N VAL A 281 10.18 -45.90 -11.20
CA VAL A 281 9.64 -47.02 -12.00
C VAL A 281 10.52 -47.26 -13.23
N VAL A 282 10.94 -46.21 -13.93
CA VAL A 282 11.85 -46.32 -15.07
C VAL A 282 13.19 -46.90 -14.63
N LEU A 283 13.79 -46.40 -13.54
CA LEU A 283 15.07 -46.88 -13.03
C LEU A 283 15.02 -48.37 -12.68
N VAL A 284 13.98 -48.80 -11.95
CA VAL A 284 13.75 -50.21 -11.56
C VAL A 284 13.52 -51.07 -12.79
N SER A 285 12.70 -50.62 -13.73
CA SER A 285 12.44 -51.34 -14.98
C SER A 285 13.72 -51.54 -15.79
N VAL A 286 14.56 -50.51 -15.91
CA VAL A 286 15.86 -50.59 -16.59
C VAL A 286 16.79 -51.55 -15.87
N THR A 287 16.89 -51.48 -14.53
CA THR A 287 17.76 -52.40 -13.77
C THR A 287 17.31 -53.85 -13.92
N VAL A 288 16.01 -54.13 -13.81
CA VAL A 288 15.45 -55.47 -14.01
C VAL A 288 15.70 -55.97 -15.44
N THR A 289 15.55 -55.11 -16.44
CA THR A 289 15.80 -55.46 -17.85
C THR A 289 17.27 -55.79 -18.08
N VAL A 290 18.19 -54.94 -17.60
CA VAL A 290 19.63 -55.18 -17.70
C VAL A 290 20.03 -56.45 -16.97
N PHE A 291 19.51 -56.68 -15.76
CA PHE A 291 19.78 -57.89 -15.00
C PHE A 291 19.26 -59.14 -15.73
N SER A 292 18.05 -59.09 -16.29
CA SER A 292 17.46 -60.17 -17.07
C SER A 292 18.27 -60.48 -18.32
N LEU A 293 18.74 -59.45 -19.04
CA LEU A 293 19.62 -59.58 -20.20
C LEU A 293 20.97 -60.18 -19.82
N LEU A 294 21.56 -59.79 -18.68
CA LEU A 294 22.80 -60.37 -18.17
C LEU A 294 22.62 -61.84 -17.79
N CYS A 295 21.52 -62.18 -17.10
CA CYS A 295 21.17 -63.56 -16.79
C CYS A 295 20.99 -64.41 -18.06
N LEU A 296 20.28 -63.87 -19.06
CA LEU A 296 20.09 -64.54 -20.36
C LEU A 296 21.42 -64.72 -21.09
N ALA A 297 22.28 -63.70 -21.11
CA ALA A 297 23.61 -63.77 -21.73
C ALA A 297 24.50 -64.81 -21.02
N LEU A 298 24.46 -64.88 -19.69
CA LEU A 298 25.17 -65.90 -18.91
C LEU A 298 24.62 -67.31 -19.17
N TYR A 299 23.30 -67.45 -19.29
CA TYR A 299 22.65 -68.72 -19.64
C TYR A 299 23.05 -69.19 -21.04
N LEU A 300 22.97 -68.31 -22.04
CA LEU A 300 23.41 -68.57 -23.41
C LEU A 300 24.91 -68.87 -23.50
N ARG A 301 25.76 -68.29 -22.64
CA ARG A 301 27.18 -68.66 -22.53
C ARG A 301 27.42 -70.04 -21.93
N LYS A 302 26.55 -70.51 -21.03
CA LYS A 302 26.63 -71.85 -20.42
C LYS A 302 26.02 -72.94 -21.30
N ALA A 303 25.01 -72.64 -22.10
CA ALA A 303 24.37 -73.57 -23.03
C ALA A 303 25.35 -74.33 -23.96
N PRO A 304 26.36 -73.71 -24.60
CA PRO A 304 27.32 -74.44 -25.43
C PRO A 304 28.23 -75.38 -24.61
N ARG A 305 28.43 -75.13 -23.31
CA ARG A 305 29.17 -76.07 -22.43
C ARG A 305 28.31 -77.30 -22.12
N ALA A 306 27.03 -77.12 -21.81
CA ALA A 306 26.11 -78.23 -21.55
C ALA A 306 25.98 -79.14 -22.79
N SER A 307 25.85 -78.56 -24.00
CA SER A 307 25.82 -79.36 -25.23
C SER A 307 27.12 -80.14 -25.51
N ARG A 308 28.29 -79.60 -25.11
CA ARG A 308 29.56 -80.32 -25.22
C ARG A 308 29.68 -81.45 -24.20
N PHE A 309 29.21 -81.25 -22.97
CA PHE A 309 29.20 -82.33 -21.96
C PHE A 309 28.21 -83.44 -22.31
N GLN A 310 27.08 -83.10 -22.92
CA GLN A 310 26.11 -84.09 -23.39
C GLN A 310 26.64 -84.89 -24.57
N LYS A 311 27.29 -84.24 -25.54
CA LYS A 311 27.97 -84.93 -26.65
C LYS A 311 29.15 -85.79 -26.18
N LEU A 312 29.92 -85.32 -25.19
CA LEU A 312 31.00 -86.09 -24.57
C LEU A 312 30.47 -87.31 -23.80
N ALA A 313 29.30 -87.18 -23.14
CA ALA A 313 28.66 -88.30 -22.45
C ALA A 313 28.11 -89.34 -23.44
N GLU A 314 27.54 -88.91 -24.57
CA GLU A 314 27.12 -89.80 -25.66
C GLU A 314 28.31 -90.52 -26.29
N ASP A 315 29.42 -89.82 -26.56
CA ASP A 315 30.66 -90.42 -27.10
C ASP A 315 31.29 -91.45 -26.14
N ILE A 316 31.23 -91.22 -24.83
CA ILE A 316 31.69 -92.17 -23.80
C ILE A 316 30.80 -93.42 -23.76
N GLN A 317 29.49 -93.26 -23.91
CA GLN A 317 28.54 -94.37 -23.89
C GLN A 317 28.61 -95.24 -25.16
N GLU A 318 28.96 -94.65 -26.31
CA GLU A 318 29.26 -95.40 -27.54
C GLU A 318 30.57 -96.19 -27.43
N THR A 319 31.60 -95.62 -26.81
CA THR A 319 32.90 -96.31 -26.62
C THR A 319 32.81 -97.47 -25.63
N GLU A 320 31.99 -97.39 -24.58
CA GLU A 320 31.72 -98.53 -23.68
C GLU A 320 30.97 -99.68 -24.39
N LYS A 321 30.06 -99.38 -25.33
CA LYS A 321 29.35 -100.42 -26.10
C LYS A 321 30.25 -101.16 -27.09
N LEU A 322 31.30 -100.51 -27.59
CA LEU A 322 32.28 -101.12 -28.50
C LEU A 322 33.30 -102.01 -27.78
N ALA A 323 33.45 -101.89 -26.46
CA ALA A 323 34.39 -102.71 -25.67
C ALA A 323 33.81 -104.09 -25.25
N ILE A 324 32.54 -104.38 -25.57
CA ILE A 324 31.82 -105.61 -25.19
C ILE A 324 31.58 -106.55 -26.40
N LEU A 325 32.12 -106.21 -27.59
CA LEU A 325 32.12 -107.06 -28.80
C LEU A 325 33.52 -107.55 -29.13
#